data_AF-A0A258UIK4-F1
#
_entry.id   AF-A0A258UIK4-F1
#
_cell.length_a   1.000
_cell.length_b   1.000
_cell.length_c   1.000
_cell.angle_alpha   90.00
_cell.angle_beta   90.00
_cell.angle_gamma   90.00
#
_symmetry.space_group_name_H-M   'P 1'
#
loop_
_entity.id
_entity.type
_entity.pdbx_description
1 polymer ?
#
loop_
_entity_poly.entity_id
_entity_poly.type
_entity_poly.pdbx_seq_one_letter_code
_entity_poly.pdbx_strand_id
1 'polypeptide(L)'
;MRVPIITDEAAQQGGWHGIALSQAFAHRGYEAVFVELQDCLIDLSSDLPSISIPQFESLPPFAFIRGIAAGTLQQVITRLNILHMLKMQGTYIYNDAKAIERTVDKGMTSFLLKQHGIPTPATWVCESRQQAHAIIQTQLQ
;
A
#
# COMPACT_ATOMS: atom_id res chain seq x y z
N MET A 1 -11.01 -2.24 21.29
CA MET A 1 -9.63 -2.17 20.72
C MET A 1 -9.71 -1.30 19.47
N ARG A 2 -8.73 -0.41 19.24
CA ARG A 2 -8.71 0.48 18.08
C ARG A 2 -7.89 -0.14 16.95
N VAL A 3 -8.34 0.02 15.72
CA VAL A 3 -7.69 -0.50 14.50
C VAL A 3 -7.48 0.65 13.52
N PRO A 4 -6.23 0.96 13.12
CA PRO A 4 -6.01 1.94 12.08
C PRO A 4 -6.45 1.38 10.71
N ILE A 5 -7.25 2.16 10.00
CA ILE A 5 -7.51 2.01 8.57
C ILE A 5 -6.67 3.07 7.86
N ILE A 6 -5.61 2.63 7.19
CA ILE A 6 -4.74 3.47 6.40
C ILE A 6 -5.40 3.80 5.07
N THR A 7 -5.61 5.09 4.80
CA THR A 7 -6.28 5.58 3.60
C THR A 7 -5.71 6.94 3.18
N ASP A 8 -5.92 7.33 1.93
CA ASP A 8 -5.62 8.66 1.38
C ASP A 8 -6.85 9.59 1.33
N GLU A 9 -7.96 9.14 1.91
CA GLU A 9 -9.23 9.86 2.02
C GLU A 9 -9.69 9.92 3.49
N ALA A 10 -8.79 10.13 4.45
CA ALA A 10 -9.14 10.02 5.87
C ALA A 10 -10.17 11.08 6.28
N ALA A 11 -10.07 12.29 5.71
CA ALA A 11 -11.05 13.36 5.90
C ALA A 11 -12.48 12.96 5.46
N GLN A 12 -12.61 12.01 4.54
CA GLN A 12 -13.89 11.47 4.06
C GLN A 12 -14.18 10.07 4.62
N GLN A 13 -13.48 9.64 5.68
CA GLN A 13 -13.63 8.32 6.29
C GLN A 13 -13.46 7.17 5.27
N GLY A 14 -12.58 7.35 4.27
CA GLY A 14 -12.34 6.35 3.21
C GLY A 14 -13.51 6.16 2.25
N GLY A 15 -14.40 7.14 2.14
CA GLY A 15 -15.59 7.10 1.28
C GLY A 15 -16.55 5.97 1.66
N TRP A 16 -17.33 5.51 0.68
CA TRP A 16 -18.31 4.44 0.91
C TRP A 16 -17.67 3.14 1.43
N HIS A 17 -16.51 2.76 0.89
CA HIS A 17 -15.79 1.55 1.31
C HIS A 17 -15.27 1.63 2.74
N GLY A 18 -14.73 2.79 3.14
CA GLY A 18 -14.22 3.02 4.48
C GLY A 18 -15.35 3.01 5.52
N ILE A 19 -16.49 3.65 5.23
CA ILE A 19 -17.67 3.63 6.09
C ILE A 19 -18.17 2.19 6.28
N ALA A 20 -18.32 1.42 5.20
CA ALA A 20 -18.76 0.03 5.29
C ALA A 20 -17.78 -0.84 6.11
N LEU A 21 -16.47 -0.63 5.92
CA LEU A 21 -15.44 -1.34 6.67
C LEU A 21 -15.45 -0.96 8.16
N SER A 22 -15.60 0.33 8.48
CA SER A 22 -15.74 0.82 9.85
C SER A 22 -16.93 0.20 10.56
N GLN A 23 -18.09 0.13 9.89
CA GLN A 23 -19.28 -0.56 10.41
C GLN A 23 -18.98 -2.05 10.65
N ALA A 24 -18.31 -2.74 9.72
CA ALA A 24 -17.97 -4.15 9.88
C ALA A 24 -17.02 -4.41 11.07
N PHE A 25 -16.09 -3.50 11.36
CA PHE A 25 -15.25 -3.53 12.56
C PHE A 25 -16.07 -3.28 13.83
N ALA A 26 -16.96 -2.28 13.81
CA ALA A 26 -17.82 -1.96 14.95
C ALA A 26 -18.71 -3.14 15.37
N HIS A 27 -19.30 -3.86 14.40
CA HIS A 27 -20.07 -5.09 14.66
C HIS A 27 -19.25 -6.21 15.33
N ARG A 28 -17.91 -6.12 15.28
CA ARG A 28 -16.98 -7.07 15.92
C ARG A 28 -16.34 -6.50 17.18
N GLY A 29 -16.78 -5.34 17.67
CA GLY A 29 -16.25 -4.70 18.88
C GLY A 29 -14.93 -3.94 18.69
N TYR A 30 -14.57 -3.62 17.45
CA TYR A 30 -13.39 -2.81 17.12
C TYR A 30 -13.81 -1.39 16.71
N GLU A 31 -13.03 -0.41 17.14
CA GLU A 31 -13.17 0.97 16.67
C GLU A 31 -12.19 1.20 15.52
N ALA A 32 -12.70 1.55 14.35
CA ALA A 32 -11.86 1.91 13.21
C ALA A 32 -11.41 3.38 13.30
N VAL A 33 -10.11 3.62 13.11
CA VAL A 33 -9.50 4.94 13.12
C VAL A 33 -8.87 5.18 11.76
N PHE A 34 -9.36 6.18 11.02
CA PHE A 34 -8.77 6.49 9.72
C PHE A 34 -7.48 7.30 9.90
N VAL A 35 -6.42 6.86 9.22
CA VAL A 35 -5.08 7.45 9.33
C VAL A 35 -4.48 7.60 7.94
N GLU A 36 -3.82 8.72 7.67
CA GLU A 36 -3.01 8.91 6.46
C GLU A 36 -1.53 8.66 6.77
N LEU A 37 -0.83 7.93 5.89
CA LEU A 37 0.60 7.63 6.12
C LEU A 37 1.49 8.86 6.15
N GLN A 38 1.05 9.98 5.57
CA GLN A 38 1.80 11.24 5.60
C GLN A 38 1.84 11.88 7.00
N ASP A 39 0.93 11.50 7.88
CA ASP A 39 0.86 11.99 9.26
C ASP A 39 1.62 11.08 10.24
N CYS A 40 2.12 9.94 9.78
CA CYS A 40 2.98 9.06 10.57
C CYS A 40 4.42 9.59 10.61
N LEU A 41 5.12 9.32 11.72
CA LEU A 41 6.52 9.70 11.91
C LEU A 41 7.40 8.46 12.04
N ILE A 42 8.50 8.42 11.30
CA ILE A 42 9.61 7.50 11.56
C ILE A 42 10.62 8.26 12.43
N ASP A 43 10.88 7.76 13.63
CA ASP A 43 11.89 8.31 14.54
C ASP A 43 13.07 7.35 14.67
N LEU A 44 14.24 7.83 14.26
CA LEU A 44 15.52 7.12 14.30
C LEU A 44 16.54 7.84 15.20
N SER A 45 16.08 8.79 16.02
CA SER A 45 16.94 9.63 16.86
C SER A 45 17.39 8.92 18.15
N SER A 46 16.70 7.86 18.55
CA SER A 46 17.03 7.06 19.74
C SER A 46 17.71 5.74 19.38
N ASP A 47 18.17 4.99 20.39
CA ASP A 47 18.87 3.70 20.20
C ASP A 47 18.02 2.65 19.46
N LEU A 48 16.69 2.75 19.54
CA LEU A 48 15.75 1.87 18.86
C LEU A 48 14.88 2.68 17.88
N PRO A 49 14.70 2.21 16.63
CA PRO A 49 13.79 2.86 15.70
C PRO A 49 12.36 2.77 16.24
N SER A 50 11.55 3.81 16.01
CA SER A 50 10.13 3.80 16.37
C SER A 50 9.28 4.46 15.28
N ILE A 51 7.99 4.09 15.26
CA ILE A 51 7.00 4.67 14.36
C ILE A 51 5.84 5.20 15.20
N SER A 52 5.52 6.47 15.01
CA SER A 52 4.32 7.07 15.59
C SER A 52 3.19 7.05 14.58
N ILE A 53 2.03 6.58 15.02
CA ILE A 53 0.78 6.62 14.25
C ILE A 53 -0.16 7.60 14.97
N PRO A 54 -0.73 8.60 14.27
CA PRO A 54 -1.66 9.54 14.88
C PRO A 54 -2.79 8.83 15.62
N GLN A 55 -3.07 9.29 16.85
CA GLN A 55 -4.11 8.74 17.73
C GLN A 55 -3.80 7.35 18.33
N PHE A 56 -2.56 6.84 18.22
CA PHE A 56 -2.13 5.61 18.88
C PHE A 56 -0.93 5.88 19.79
N GLU A 57 -1.02 5.45 21.06
CA GLU A 57 0.07 5.60 22.03
C GLU A 57 1.17 4.53 21.86
N SER A 58 0.81 3.39 21.27
CA SER A 58 1.71 2.29 20.98
C SER A 58 1.41 1.71 19.59
N LEU A 59 2.35 0.93 19.05
CA LEU A 59 2.10 0.22 17.79
C LEU A 59 0.87 -0.67 17.92
N PRO A 60 -0.11 -0.54 17.01
CA PRO A 60 -1.28 -1.40 17.02
C PRO A 60 -0.88 -2.82 16.60
N PRO A 61 -1.55 -3.86 17.10
CA PRO A 61 -1.24 -5.24 16.69
C PRO A 61 -1.60 -5.52 15.22
N PHE A 62 -2.44 -4.68 14.61
CA PHE A 62 -2.98 -4.86 13.27
C PHE A 62 -3.26 -3.49 12.63
N ALA A 63 -3.00 -3.36 11.33
CA ALA A 63 -3.38 -2.19 10.52
C ALA A 63 -3.96 -2.60 9.17
N PHE A 64 -5.06 -1.94 8.77
CA PHE A 64 -5.77 -2.22 7.52
C PHE A 64 -5.44 -1.19 6.45
N ILE A 65 -4.79 -1.57 5.36
CA ILE A 65 -4.41 -0.70 4.25
C ILE A 65 -5.48 -0.69 3.17
N ARG A 66 -6.12 0.47 2.98
CA ARG A 66 -7.11 0.74 1.94
C ARG A 66 -6.57 1.56 0.80
N GLY A 67 -5.65 2.48 1.08
CA GLY A 67 -5.07 3.37 0.09
C GLY A 67 -3.70 3.87 0.55
N ILE A 68 -2.84 4.16 -0.42
CA ILE A 68 -1.60 4.90 -0.22
C ILE A 68 -1.69 6.10 -1.15
N ALA A 69 -1.62 7.30 -0.58
CA ALA A 69 -1.74 8.52 -1.36
C ALA A 69 -0.68 8.57 -2.46
N ALA A 70 -1.06 9.11 -3.61
CA ALA A 70 -0.13 9.47 -4.68
C ALA A 70 0.84 10.57 -4.22
N GLY A 71 1.95 10.74 -4.93
CA GLY A 71 2.96 11.75 -4.60
C GLY A 71 4.20 11.61 -5.46
N THR A 72 5.25 12.34 -5.09
CA THR A 72 6.59 12.11 -5.66
C THR A 72 7.09 10.72 -5.31
N LEU A 73 8.08 10.23 -6.07
CA LEU A 73 8.73 8.95 -5.77
C LEU A 73 9.20 8.88 -4.31
N GLN A 74 9.81 9.94 -3.80
CA GLN A 74 10.29 10.01 -2.42
C GLN A 74 9.14 9.92 -1.41
N GLN A 75 8.03 10.62 -1.65
CA GLN A 75 6.86 10.54 -0.77
C GLN A 75 6.27 9.14 -0.74
N VAL A 76 6.13 8.48 -1.90
CA VAL A 76 5.63 7.10 -1.99
C VAL A 76 6.58 6.12 -1.29
N ILE A 77 7.90 6.27 -1.50
CA ILE A 77 8.92 5.45 -0.82
C ILE A 77 8.81 5.61 0.70
N THR A 78 8.70 6.83 1.23
CA THR A 78 8.55 7.06 2.68
C THR A 78 7.29 6.38 3.22
N ARG A 79 6.16 6.46 2.51
CA ARG A 79 4.91 5.80 2.89
C ARG A 79 5.05 4.28 2.92
N LEU A 80 5.73 3.69 1.92
CA LEU A 80 6.03 2.25 1.91
C LEU A 80 6.99 1.85 3.03
N ASN A 81 8.00 2.68 3.33
CA ASN A 81 8.92 2.44 4.45
C ASN A 81 8.16 2.32 5.77
N ILE A 82 7.18 3.20 6.03
CA ILE A 82 6.32 3.09 7.23
C ILE A 82 5.66 1.72 7.30
N LEU A 83 5.06 1.23 6.21
CA LEU A 83 4.39 -0.07 6.19
C LEU A 83 5.36 -1.24 6.44
N HIS A 84 6.51 -1.24 5.78
CA HIS A 84 7.54 -2.27 5.97
C HIS A 84 8.07 -2.27 7.40
N MET A 85 8.37 -1.10 7.95
CA MET A 85 8.91 -0.98 9.31
C MET A 85 7.87 -1.36 10.37
N LEU A 86 6.60 -0.96 10.21
CA LEU A 86 5.50 -1.41 11.09
C LEU A 86 5.41 -2.93 11.14
N LYS A 87 5.50 -3.58 9.97
CA LYS A 87 5.52 -5.04 9.88
C LYS A 87 6.73 -5.64 10.58
N MET A 88 7.92 -5.08 10.39
CA MET A 88 9.14 -5.53 11.06
C MET A 88 9.06 -5.38 12.59
N GLN A 89 8.31 -4.39 13.08
CA GLN A 89 8.08 -4.14 14.51
C GLN A 89 6.87 -4.90 15.08
N GLY A 90 6.28 -5.83 14.32
CA GLY A 90 5.26 -6.76 14.79
C GLY A 90 3.81 -6.33 14.56
N THR A 91 3.56 -5.19 13.91
CA THR A 91 2.21 -4.83 13.46
C THR A 91 1.81 -5.75 12.29
N TYR A 92 0.66 -6.41 12.36
CA TYR A 92 0.14 -7.15 11.21
C TYR A 92 -0.45 -6.18 10.17
N ILE A 93 0.17 -6.11 8.99
CA ILE A 93 -0.24 -5.21 7.90
C ILE A 93 -1.10 -5.95 6.89
N TYR A 94 -2.34 -5.52 6.70
CA TYR A 94 -3.28 -6.11 5.75
C TYR A 94 -3.89 -5.03 4.83
N ASN A 95 -3.64 -4.98 3.54
CA ASN A 95 -2.81 -5.85 2.73
C ASN A 95 -1.30 -5.63 2.96
N ASP A 96 -0.51 -6.69 2.81
CA ASP A 96 0.94 -6.64 2.97
C ASP A 96 1.61 -5.62 2.04
N ALA A 97 2.64 -4.93 2.52
CA ALA A 97 3.36 -3.92 1.73
C ALA A 97 3.94 -4.48 0.41
N LYS A 98 4.51 -5.69 0.43
CA LYS A 98 5.04 -6.33 -0.79
C LYS A 98 3.93 -6.72 -1.75
N ALA A 99 2.77 -7.11 -1.24
CA ALA A 99 1.61 -7.37 -2.08
C ALA A 99 1.15 -6.09 -2.78
N ILE A 100 1.07 -4.98 -2.04
CA ILE A 100 0.72 -3.66 -2.60
C ILE A 100 1.72 -3.29 -3.70
N GLU A 101 3.03 -3.29 -3.41
CA GLU A 101 4.09 -2.97 -4.39
C GLU A 101 3.96 -3.79 -5.68
N ARG A 102 3.74 -5.10 -5.56
CA ARG A 102 3.61 -6.00 -6.71
C ARG A 102 2.36 -5.71 -7.52
N THR A 103 1.24 -5.41 -6.86
CA THR A 103 -0.07 -5.22 -7.52
C THR A 103 -0.24 -3.86 -8.19
N VAL A 104 0.49 -2.83 -7.74
CA VAL A 104 0.45 -1.50 -8.38
C VAL A 104 1.37 -1.42 -9.61
N ASP A 105 2.48 -2.17 -9.61
CA ASP A 105 3.35 -2.33 -10.76
C ASP A 105 2.78 -3.37 -11.72
N LYS A 106 2.23 -2.91 -12.85
CA LYS A 106 1.63 -3.78 -13.87
C LYS A 106 2.67 -4.67 -14.56
N GLY A 107 3.92 -4.23 -14.68
CA GLY A 107 5.01 -5.03 -15.22
C GLY A 107 5.32 -6.20 -14.30
N MET A 108 5.53 -5.92 -13.01
CA MET A 108 5.76 -6.94 -11.98
C MET A 108 4.56 -7.89 -11.82
N THR A 109 3.33 -7.35 -11.77
CA THR A 109 2.11 -8.17 -11.74
C THR A 109 2.06 -9.12 -12.93
N SER A 110 2.22 -8.60 -14.15
CA SER A 110 2.14 -9.41 -15.37
C SER A 110 3.25 -10.47 -15.43
N PHE A 111 4.46 -10.12 -14.98
CA PHE A 111 5.58 -11.06 -14.86
C PHE A 111 5.24 -12.22 -13.91
N LEU A 112 4.74 -11.94 -12.71
CA LEU A 112 4.36 -12.96 -11.74
C LEU A 112 3.21 -13.84 -12.24
N LEU A 113 2.17 -13.24 -12.83
CA LEU A 113 1.07 -14.00 -13.42
C LEU A 113 1.57 -14.96 -14.50
N LYS A 114 2.46 -14.49 -15.39
CA LYS A 114 3.07 -15.32 -16.44
C LYS A 114 3.93 -16.45 -15.87
N GLN A 115 4.76 -16.16 -14.85
CA GLN A 115 5.60 -17.14 -14.18
C GLN A 115 4.76 -18.28 -13.54
N HIS A 116 3.55 -17.96 -13.07
CA HIS A 116 2.63 -18.91 -12.45
C HIS A 116 1.59 -19.49 -13.43
N GLY A 117 1.77 -19.31 -14.74
CA GLY A 117 0.90 -19.92 -15.76
C GLY A 117 -0.52 -19.34 -15.83
N ILE A 118 -0.76 -18.17 -15.25
CA ILE A 118 -2.05 -17.48 -15.33
C ILE A 118 -2.13 -16.76 -16.68
N PRO A 119 -3.19 -17.00 -17.50
CA PRO A 119 -3.32 -16.34 -18.80
C PRO A 119 -3.46 -14.81 -18.66
N THR A 120 -2.64 -14.08 -19.40
CA THR A 120 -2.71 -12.62 -19.57
C THR A 120 -2.55 -12.26 -21.05
N PRO A 121 -3.03 -11.09 -21.50
CA PRO A 121 -2.76 -10.60 -22.86
C PRO A 121 -1.25 -10.54 -23.16
N ALA A 122 -0.90 -10.65 -24.45
CA ALA A 122 0.47 -10.36 -24.89
C ALA A 122 0.85 -8.93 -24.48
N THR A 123 1.94 -8.80 -23.71
CA THR A 123 2.30 -7.55 -23.03
C THR A 123 3.82 -7.35 -23.12
N TRP A 124 4.23 -6.12 -23.42
CA TRP A 124 5.62 -5.69 -23.44
C TRP A 124 5.77 -4.44 -22.56
N VAL A 125 6.87 -4.35 -21.81
CA VAL A 125 7.18 -3.23 -20.93
C VAL A 125 8.61 -2.79 -21.24
N CYS A 126 8.80 -1.54 -21.64
CA CYS A 126 10.11 -0.98 -21.95
C CYS A 126 10.10 0.54 -21.75
N GLU A 127 11.25 1.11 -21.33
CA GLU A 127 11.43 2.56 -21.25
C GLU A 127 11.84 3.17 -22.59
N SER A 128 12.59 2.41 -23.41
CA SER A 128 13.13 2.89 -24.68
C SER A 128 12.03 3.09 -25.74
N ARG A 129 11.90 4.33 -26.22
CA ARG A 129 11.05 4.68 -27.36
C ARG A 129 11.40 3.84 -28.59
N GLN A 130 12.67 3.58 -28.86
CA GLN A 130 13.10 2.79 -30.01
C GLN A 130 12.58 1.34 -29.91
N GLN A 131 12.70 0.72 -28.73
CA GLN A 131 12.18 -0.63 -28.52
C GLN A 131 10.66 -0.68 -28.67
N ALA A 132 9.95 0.30 -28.11
CA ALA A 132 8.49 0.41 -28.24
C ALA A 132 8.07 0.46 -29.71
N HIS A 133 8.69 1.30 -30.54
CA HIS A 133 8.38 1.37 -31.97
C HIS A 133 8.65 0.08 -32.73
N ALA A 134 9.76 -0.60 -32.45
CA ALA A 134 10.09 -1.88 -33.09
C ALA A 134 9.04 -2.96 -32.77
N ILE A 135 8.59 -3.04 -31.50
CA ILE A 135 7.54 -3.97 -31.08
C ILE A 135 6.23 -3.62 -31.78
N ILE A 136 5.82 -2.34 -31.78
CA ILE A 136 4.60 -1.88 -32.44
C ILE A 136 4.60 -2.26 -33.93
N GLN A 137 5.70 -2.00 -34.65
CA GLN A 137 5.84 -2.36 -36.06
C GLN A 137 5.72 -3.87 -36.30
N THR A 138 6.23 -4.69 -35.38
CA THR A 138 6.19 -6.15 -35.51
C THR A 138 4.80 -6.72 -35.19
N GLN A 139 4.05 -6.09 -34.26
CA GLN A 139 2.77 -6.62 -33.77
C GLN A 139 1.53 -6.03 -34.46
N LEU A 140 1.66 -4.90 -35.17
CA LEU A 140 0.56 -4.26 -35.92
C LEU A 140 0.61 -4.52 -37.45
N GLN A 141 1.57 -5.32 -37.92
CA GLN A 141 1.56 -5.86 -39.29
C GLN A 141 0.55 -7.00 -39.41
#